data_AF-A0A8X6LS64-F1
#
_entry.id   AF-A0A8X6LS64-F1
#
_cell.length_a   1.000
_cell.length_b   1.000
_cell.length_c   1.000
_cell.angle_alpha   90.00
_cell.angle_beta   90.00
_cell.angle_gamma   90.00
#
_symmetry.space_group_name_H-M   'P 1'
#
loop_
_entity.id
_entity.type
_entity.pdbx_description
1 polymer ?
#
loop_
_entity_poly.entity_id
_entity_poly.type
_entity_poly.pdbx_seq_one_letter_code
_entity_poly.pdbx_strand_id
1 'polypeptide(L)'
;MAKKRSSSSTSGTAKKRKGPAGQQPKRFPLQKIHELLKSKFPSGVVKPEAAVFLTAILEYLSVEFLELSANVARSREKDGDKLTVTLQDTLNAIKSDPEIMELLEKVKKKG
;
A
#
# COMPACT_ATOMS: atom_id res chain seq x y z
N MET A 1 43.75 -41.83 -35.33
CA MET A 1 44.27 -40.58 -34.71
C MET A 1 43.08 -39.75 -34.25
N ALA A 2 43.05 -39.43 -32.95
CA ALA A 2 41.98 -38.67 -32.30
C ALA A 2 42.23 -37.15 -32.37
N LYS A 3 41.17 -36.34 -32.45
CA LYS A 3 41.14 -35.01 -31.82
C LYS A 3 39.72 -34.60 -31.40
N LYS A 4 39.60 -34.36 -30.09
CA LYS A 4 38.47 -34.00 -29.24
C LYS A 4 38.26 -32.48 -29.21
N ARG A 5 37.01 -31.97 -29.19
CA ARG A 5 36.58 -30.65 -28.65
C ARG A 5 35.04 -30.69 -28.41
N SER A 6 34.54 -31.01 -27.21
CA SER A 6 34.32 -30.16 -26.00
C SER A 6 33.07 -29.26 -26.04
N SER A 7 32.03 -29.76 -25.38
CA SER A 7 30.96 -29.11 -24.58
C SER A 7 30.90 -27.58 -24.44
N SER A 8 29.68 -27.02 -24.57
CA SER A 8 29.10 -26.14 -23.55
C SER A 8 27.58 -26.03 -23.72
N SER A 9 26.85 -26.83 -22.96
CA SER A 9 25.43 -26.62 -22.66
C SER A 9 25.30 -25.33 -21.85
N THR A 10 24.89 -24.23 -22.48
CA THR A 10 24.53 -23.01 -21.74
C THR A 10 23.20 -23.25 -21.07
N SER A 11 23.25 -23.84 -19.89
CA SER A 11 22.18 -23.82 -18.91
C SER A 11 21.85 -22.35 -18.61
N GLY A 12 20.83 -21.83 -19.29
CA GLY A 12 20.21 -20.57 -18.91
C GLY A 12 19.69 -20.73 -17.49
N THR A 13 20.45 -20.24 -16.51
CA THR A 13 20.00 -20.14 -15.13
C THR A 13 18.83 -19.17 -15.12
N ALA A 14 17.61 -19.69 -15.28
CA ALA A 14 16.40 -19.00 -14.93
C ALA A 14 16.59 -18.56 -13.47
N LYS A 15 16.80 -17.25 -13.28
CA LYS A 15 16.95 -16.64 -11.97
C LYS A 15 15.68 -16.96 -11.20
N LYS A 16 15.73 -18.01 -10.36
CA LYS A 16 14.64 -18.45 -9.50
C LYS A 16 14.22 -17.21 -8.72
N ARG A 17 13.08 -16.62 -9.09
CA ARG A 17 12.48 -15.52 -8.34
C ARG A 17 12.31 -16.08 -6.93
N LYS A 18 13.18 -15.68 -6.00
CA LYS A 18 12.97 -15.94 -4.58
C LYS A 18 11.56 -15.43 -4.31
N GLY A 19 10.64 -16.33 -3.99
CA GLY A 19 9.36 -15.92 -3.42
C GLY A 19 9.65 -15.01 -2.22
N PRO A 20 8.76 -14.08 -1.86
CA PRO A 20 9.00 -13.10 -0.81
C PRO A 20 9.00 -13.77 0.58
N ALA A 21 9.96 -14.64 0.84
CA ALA A 21 10.27 -15.13 2.17
C ALA A 21 10.94 -13.98 2.92
N GLY A 22 10.12 -13.16 3.58
CA GLY A 22 10.54 -12.00 4.37
C GLY A 22 9.86 -10.68 4.00
N GLN A 23 8.97 -10.64 3.01
CA GLN A 23 8.21 -9.43 2.69
C GLN A 23 6.83 -9.51 3.35
N GLN A 24 6.59 -8.63 4.33
CA GLN A 24 5.28 -8.45 4.94
C GLN A 24 4.21 -8.26 3.86
N PRO A 25 3.01 -8.85 3.99
CA PRO A 25 1.93 -8.66 3.03
C PRO A 25 1.52 -7.19 3.04
N LYS A 26 1.96 -6.44 2.02
CA LYS A 26 1.54 -5.05 1.81
C LYS A 26 0.05 -5.03 1.49
N ARG A 27 -0.72 -4.23 2.23
CA ARG A 27 -2.16 -4.04 2.02
C ARG A 27 -2.41 -3.23 0.76
N PHE A 28 -1.51 -2.29 0.45
CA PHE A 28 -1.56 -1.53 -0.80
C PHE A 28 -0.61 -2.10 -1.88
N PRO A 29 -1.00 -2.02 -3.17
CA PRO A 29 -0.23 -2.60 -4.26
C PRO A 29 0.98 -1.72 -4.63
N LEU A 30 2.13 -2.00 -4.02
CA LEU A 30 3.40 -1.27 -4.24
C LEU A 30 3.72 -1.02 -5.73
N GLN A 31 3.64 -2.08 -6.55
CA GLN A 31 4.01 -2.00 -7.97
C GLN A 31 3.08 -1.04 -8.74
N LYS A 32 1.77 -1.09 -8.47
CA LYS A 32 0.80 -0.18 -9.09
C LYS A 32 1.06 1.27 -8.66
N ILE A 33 1.41 1.49 -7.39
CA ILE A 33 1.77 2.83 -6.88
C ILE A 33 3.04 3.34 -7.60
N HIS A 34 4.05 2.50 -7.80
CA HIS A 34 5.26 2.89 -8.54
C HIS A 34 4.95 3.26 -10.00
N GLU A 35 4.11 2.48 -10.67
CA GLU A 35 3.67 2.74 -12.06
C GLU A 35 2.88 4.05 -12.16
N LEU A 36 1.97 4.30 -11.20
CA LEU A 36 1.23 5.56 -11.12
C LEU A 36 2.17 6.76 -10.95
N LEU A 37 3.18 6.65 -10.08
CA LEU A 37 4.17 7.71 -9.89
C LEU A 37 4.95 7.98 -11.19
N LYS A 38 5.40 6.94 -11.90
CA LYS A 38 6.09 7.13 -13.20
C LYS A 38 5.20 7.81 -14.24
N SER A 39 3.92 7.44 -14.30
CA SER A 39 2.95 8.03 -15.21
C SER A 39 2.71 9.52 -14.91
N LYS A 40 2.68 9.91 -13.63
CA LYS A 40 2.45 11.30 -13.20
C LYS A 40 3.66 12.21 -13.31
N PHE A 41 4.88 11.67 -13.33
CA PHE A 41 6.12 12.44 -13.41
C PHE A 41 6.95 12.01 -14.63
N PRO A 42 6.47 12.25 -15.86
CA PRO A 42 7.08 11.71 -17.09
C PRO A 42 8.44 12.31 -17.43
N SER A 43 8.74 13.52 -16.95
CA SER A 43 10.01 14.21 -17.21
C SER A 43 11.14 13.81 -16.25
N GLY A 44 10.90 12.91 -15.29
CA GLY A 44 11.86 12.53 -14.26
C GLY A 44 11.98 11.03 -14.01
N VAL A 45 13.00 10.63 -13.25
CA VAL A 45 13.20 9.23 -12.83
C VAL A 45 12.60 9.02 -11.45
N VAL A 46 11.55 8.20 -11.37
CA VAL A 46 10.95 7.79 -10.09
C VAL A 46 11.72 6.62 -9.49
N LYS A 47 12.47 6.92 -8.42
CA LYS A 47 13.18 5.91 -7.61
C LYS A 47 12.19 4.93 -6.94
N PRO A 48 12.49 3.62 -6.86
CA PRO A 48 11.64 2.63 -6.19
C PRO A 48 11.28 2.99 -4.74
N GLU A 49 12.20 3.63 -4.02
CA GLU A 49 12.06 4.06 -2.64
C GLU A 49 10.89 5.04 -2.47
N ALA A 50 10.62 5.89 -3.47
CA ALA A 50 9.48 6.80 -3.43
C ALA A 50 8.15 6.05 -3.37
N ALA A 51 8.02 4.95 -4.12
CA ALA A 51 6.83 4.10 -4.08
C ALA A 51 6.71 3.37 -2.74
N VAL A 52 7.83 2.91 -2.17
CA VAL A 52 7.85 2.27 -0.84
C VAL A 52 7.37 3.25 0.23
N PHE A 53 7.92 4.47 0.24
CA PHE A 53 7.57 5.50 1.20
C PHE A 53 6.09 5.90 1.11
N LEU A 54 5.61 6.19 -0.10
CA LEU A 54 4.21 6.53 -0.32
C LEU A 54 3.26 5.39 0.08
N THR A 55 3.61 4.14 -0.27
CA THR A 55 2.81 2.98 0.13
C THR A 55 2.71 2.87 1.65
N ALA A 56 3.83 3.03 2.37
CA ALA A 56 3.85 2.96 3.83
C ALA A 56 3.00 4.06 4.48
N ILE A 57 3.06 5.29 3.95
CA ILE A 57 2.20 6.39 4.43
C ILE A 57 0.72 6.06 4.20
N LEU A 58 0.36 5.56 3.01
CA LEU A 58 -1.02 5.19 2.71
C LEU A 58 -1.52 4.06 3.62
N GLU A 59 -0.67 3.05 3.89
CA GLU A 59 -0.97 1.96 4.83
C GLU A 59 -1.21 2.50 6.24
N TYR A 60 -0.28 3.32 6.74
CA TYR A 60 -0.38 3.93 8.06
C TYR A 60 -1.67 4.75 8.23
N LEU A 61 -1.91 5.70 7.32
CA LEU A 61 -3.09 6.55 7.39
C LEU A 61 -4.38 5.73 7.29
N SER A 62 -4.43 4.74 6.41
CA SER A 62 -5.63 3.90 6.25
C SER A 62 -5.92 3.08 7.51
N VAL A 63 -4.89 2.59 8.20
CA VAL A 63 -5.04 1.91 9.49
C VAL A 63 -5.62 2.88 10.52
N GLU A 64 -5.07 4.08 10.64
CA GLU A 64 -5.55 5.09 11.58
C GLU A 64 -7.04 5.44 11.35
N PHE A 65 -7.43 5.70 10.09
CA PHE A 65 -8.81 5.97 9.73
C PHE A 65 -9.76 4.81 10.08
N LEU A 66 -9.33 3.57 9.82
CA LEU A 66 -10.13 2.38 10.08
C LEU A 66 -10.22 2.06 11.58
N GLU A 67 -9.16 2.28 12.35
CA GLU A 67 -9.13 2.12 13.80
C GLU A 67 -10.14 3.06 14.46
N LEU A 68 -10.10 4.35 14.13
CA LEU A 68 -11.04 5.34 14.66
C LEU A 68 -12.48 5.03 14.24
N SER A 69 -12.69 4.66 12.97
CA SER A 69 -14.01 4.26 12.47
C SER A 69 -14.54 3.00 13.17
N ALA A 70 -13.66 2.02 13.45
CA ALA A 70 -14.02 0.81 14.15
C ALA A 70 -14.34 1.07 15.62
N ASN A 71 -13.64 2.01 16.27
CA ASN A 71 -13.96 2.44 17.64
C ASN A 71 -15.37 3.04 17.72
N VAL A 72 -15.74 3.90 16.76
CA VAL A 72 -17.11 4.44 16.66
C VAL A 72 -18.12 3.33 16.32
N ALA A 73 -17.78 2.42 15.41
CA ALA A 73 -18.67 1.31 15.05
C ALA A 73 -18.93 0.37 16.24
N ARG A 74 -17.92 0.12 17.11
CA ARG A 74 -18.07 -0.69 18.32
C ARG A 74 -18.96 -0.01 19.36
N SER A 75 -18.92 1.31 19.50
CA SER A 75 -19.75 2.00 20.49
C SER A 75 -21.25 2.03 20.13
N ARG A 76 -21.59 1.89 18.85
CA ARG A 76 -22.98 1.78 18.38
C ARG A 76 -23.47 0.35 18.17
N GLU A 77 -22.58 -0.63 18.28
CA GLU A 77 -22.93 -2.04 18.13
C GLU A 77 -23.93 -2.42 19.24
N LYS A 78 -24.91 -3.25 18.88
CA LYS A 78 -25.82 -3.87 19.85
C LYS A 78 -25.39 -5.32 20.03
N ASP A 79 -25.53 -5.82 21.25
CA ASP A 79 -25.12 -7.19 21.60
C ASP A 79 -25.63 -8.23 20.58
N GLY A 80 -24.69 -8.92 19.93
CA GLY A 80 -24.99 -9.98 18.97
C GLY A 80 -24.97 -9.55 17.51
N ASP A 81 -24.81 -8.26 17.21
CA ASP A 81 -24.66 -7.77 15.84
C ASP A 81 -23.21 -7.95 15.35
N LYS A 82 -23.04 -8.26 14.06
CA LYS A 82 -21.71 -8.31 13.46
C LYS A 82 -21.12 -6.88 13.35
N LEU A 83 -19.95 -6.65 13.95
CA LEU A 83 -19.22 -5.39 13.78
C LEU A 83 -19.02 -5.08 12.30
N THR A 84 -19.63 -3.99 11.86
CA THR A 84 -19.60 -3.50 10.48
C THR A 84 -19.32 -2.01 10.54
N VAL A 85 -18.30 -1.52 9.84
CA VAL A 85 -18.03 -0.08 9.74
C VAL A 85 -18.91 0.53 8.66
N THR A 86 -19.65 1.60 8.99
CA THR A 86 -20.50 2.33 8.05
C THR A 86 -19.90 3.68 7.68
N LEU A 87 -20.42 4.30 6.61
CA LEU A 87 -20.02 5.66 6.23
C LEU A 87 -20.21 6.66 7.39
N GLN A 88 -21.29 6.51 8.17
CA GLN A 88 -21.55 7.40 9.30
C GLN A 88 -20.50 7.27 10.40
N ASP A 89 -20.02 6.06 10.69
CA ASP A 89 -18.97 5.81 11.68
C ASP A 89 -17.67 6.52 11.27
N THR A 90 -17.31 6.38 9.99
CA THR A 90 -16.13 7.04 9.44
C THR A 90 -16.25 8.56 9.44
N LEU A 91 -17.41 9.11 9.08
CA LEU A 91 -17.63 10.56 9.14
C LEU A 91 -17.57 11.11 10.56
N ASN A 92 -18.10 10.36 11.54
CA ASN A 92 -18.04 10.74 12.94
C ASN A 92 -16.61 10.68 13.47
N ALA A 93 -15.88 9.61 13.17
CA ALA A 93 -14.47 9.45 13.51
C ALA A 93 -13.60 10.58 12.94
N ILE A 94 -13.81 10.93 11.66
CA ILE A 94 -13.14 12.06 11.02
C ILE A 94 -13.44 13.36 11.76
N LYS A 95 -14.71 13.68 12.03
CA LYS A 95 -15.10 14.94 12.68
C LYS A 95 -14.59 15.07 14.11
N SER A 96 -14.42 13.95 14.81
CA SER A 96 -13.92 13.94 16.19
C SER A 96 -12.41 14.11 16.30
N ASP A 97 -11.66 13.91 15.20
CA ASP A 97 -10.20 13.97 15.19
C ASP A 97 -9.71 15.29 14.55
N PRO A 98 -9.11 16.21 15.33
CA PRO A 98 -8.67 17.51 14.83
C PRO A 98 -7.56 17.42 13.78
N GLU A 99 -6.62 16.47 13.90
CA GLU A 99 -5.49 16.33 12.98
C GLU A 99 -5.98 15.85 11.61
N ILE A 100 -6.90 14.90 11.60
CA ILE A 100 -7.57 14.41 10.40
C ILE A 100 -8.42 15.51 9.76
N MET A 101 -9.19 16.28 10.55
CA MET A 101 -9.97 17.40 10.04
C MET A 101 -9.08 18.43 9.37
N GLU A 102 -7.97 18.81 10.01
CA GLU A 102 -7.01 19.74 9.45
C GLU A 102 -6.39 19.21 8.14
N LEU A 103 -6.03 17.92 8.11
CA LEU A 103 -5.52 17.26 6.91
C LEU A 103 -6.53 17.35 5.75
N LEU A 104 -7.81 17.04 6.01
CA LEU A 104 -8.85 17.09 4.99
C LEU A 104 -9.17 18.51 4.52
N GLU A 105 -9.13 19.50 5.41
CA GLU A 105 -9.30 20.90 5.05
C GLU A 105 -8.18 21.39 4.12
N LYS A 106 -6.94 20.99 4.39
CA LYS A 106 -5.78 21.31 3.54
C LYS A 106 -5.90 20.67 2.16
N VAL A 107 -6.48 19.47 2.05
CA VAL A 107 -6.71 18.79 0.77
C VAL A 107 -7.87 19.43 0.00
N LYS A 108 -8.98 19.78 0.67
CA LYS A 108 -10.15 20.39 0.02
C LYS A 108 -9.88 21.78 -0.58
N LYS A 109 -8.93 22.54 -0.02
CA LYS A 109 -8.60 23.91 -0.48
C LYS A 109 -7.85 24.01 -1.82
N LYS A 110 -7.56 22.90 -2.51
CA LYS A 110 -6.81 22.90 -3.79
C LYS A 110 -7.64 22.63 -5.05
N GLY A 111 -8.97 22.76 -4.96
CA GLY A 111 -9.89 22.71 -6.10
C GLY A 111 -10.31 24.10 -6.55
#